data_AF-A0A0Q6FMM1-F1
#
_entry.id   AF-A0A0Q6FMM1-F1
#
_cell.length_a   1.000
_cell.length_b   1.000
_cell.length_c   1.000
_cell.angle_alpha   90.00
_cell.angle_beta   90.00
_cell.angle_gamma   90.00
#
_symmetry.space_group_name_H-M   'P 1'
#
loop_
_entity.id
_entity.type
_entity.pdbx_description
1 polymer ?
#
loop_
_entity_poly.entity_id
_entity_poly.type
_entity_poly.pdbx_seq_one_letter_code
_entity_poly.pdbx_strand_id
1 'polypeptide(L)'
;MSKRFTYLLTRLRGTELLVGSEEQTIDEIKSLLVENGVPIESGLAELHQVGKLKIGKQTTEGLIETILLAKPPQEAENSASADPTEP
;
A
#
# COMPACT_ATOMS: atom_id res chain seq x y z
N MET A 1 -16.98 -10.24 10.07
CA MET A 1 -16.60 -8.93 9.49
C MET A 1 -15.38 -9.14 8.63
N SER A 2 -15.49 -8.93 7.31
CA SER A 2 -14.37 -9.13 6.39
C SER A 2 -13.27 -8.13 6.71
N LYS A 3 -12.08 -8.64 7.03
CA LYS A 3 -10.87 -7.86 7.27
C LYS A 3 -10.61 -6.95 6.04
N ARG A 4 -10.91 -5.64 6.14
CA ARG A 4 -10.67 -4.66 5.06
C ARG A 4 -9.24 -4.15 5.19
N PHE A 5 -8.43 -4.33 4.13
CA PHE A 5 -7.11 -3.72 4.03
C PHE A 5 -7.26 -2.20 3.88
N THR A 6 -6.36 -1.45 4.50
CA THR A 6 -6.14 -0.03 4.23
C THR A 6 -5.05 0.09 3.17
N TYR A 7 -5.34 0.76 2.06
CA TYR A 7 -4.36 0.98 1.00
C TYR A 7 -3.77 2.38 1.10
N LEU A 8 -2.46 2.51 0.97
CA LEU A 8 -1.78 3.80 0.96
C LEU A 8 -0.98 3.95 -0.33
N LEU A 9 -1.05 5.13 -0.93
CA LEU A 9 -0.32 5.52 -2.13
C LEU A 9 0.77 6.52 -1.77
N THR A 10 1.98 6.27 -2.27
CA THR A 10 3.06 7.25 -2.30
C THR A 10 3.57 7.37 -3.74
N ARG A 11 3.72 8.59 -4.25
CA ARG A 11 4.33 8.85 -5.57
C ARG A 11 5.57 9.71 -5.43
N LEU A 12 6.63 9.28 -6.09
CA LEU A 12 7.91 9.98 -6.15
C LEU A 12 8.24 10.32 -7.61
N ARG A 13 8.86 11.47 -7.85
CA ARG A 13 9.50 11.85 -9.12
C ARG A 13 11.00 11.98 -8.85
N GLY A 14 11.77 10.94 -9.19
CA GLY A 14 13.15 10.83 -8.71
C GLY A 14 13.19 10.86 -7.17
N THR A 15 13.77 11.91 -6.59
CA THR A 15 13.82 12.12 -5.12
C THR A 15 12.71 13.02 -4.58
N GLU A 16 11.87 13.60 -5.44
CA GLU A 16 10.81 14.53 -5.06
C GLU A 16 9.54 13.77 -4.69
N LEU A 17 8.94 14.08 -3.54
CA LEU A 17 7.69 13.49 -3.08
C LEU A 17 6.50 14.26 -3.70
N LEU A 18 5.76 13.59 -4.59
CA LEU A 18 4.55 14.15 -5.20
C LEU A 18 3.31 13.87 -4.34
N VAL A 19 3.17 12.64 -3.82
CA VAL A 19 2.05 12.21 -2.97
C VAL A 19 2.62 11.36 -1.84
N GLY A 20 2.23 11.64 -0.60
CA GLY A 20 2.78 10.98 0.59
C GLY A 20 1.74 10.21 1.39
N SER A 21 1.76 8.87 1.27
CA SER A 21 0.91 7.95 2.04
C SER A 21 -0.58 8.32 2.08
N GLU A 22 -1.14 8.69 0.93
CA GLU A 22 -2.55 9.01 0.77
C GLU A 22 -3.40 7.74 0.80
N GLU A 23 -4.51 7.74 1.54
CA GLU A 23 -5.40 6.58 1.62
C GLU A 23 -6.19 6.40 0.33
N GLN A 24 -6.10 5.20 -0.25
CA GLN A 24 -6.80 4.83 -1.47
C GLN A 24 -7.85 3.76 -1.20
N THR A 25 -8.94 3.83 -1.97
CA THR A 25 -9.89 2.73 -2.10
C THR A 25 -9.34 1.62 -2.98
N ILE A 26 -9.92 0.42 -2.86
CA ILE A 26 -9.50 -0.73 -3.69
C ILE A 26 -9.73 -0.48 -5.19
N ASP A 27 -10.76 0.28 -5.57
CA ASP A 27 -11.05 0.59 -6.98
C ASP A 27 -10.06 1.61 -7.57
N GLU A 28 -9.56 2.54 -6.75
CA GLU A 28 -8.45 3.41 -7.13
C GLU A 28 -7.15 2.63 -7.29
N ILE A 29 -6.86 1.67 -6.40
CA ILE A 29 -5.71 0.78 -6.55
C ILE A 29 -5.79 0.00 -7.87
N LYS A 30 -6.96 -0.58 -8.20
CA LYS A 30 -7.15 -1.28 -9.47
C LYS A 30 -6.92 -0.37 -10.67
N SER A 31 -7.45 0.85 -10.62
CA SER A 31 -7.24 1.85 -11.67
C SER A 31 -5.75 2.15 -11.86
N LEU A 32 -5.02 2.37 -10.75
CA LEU A 32 -3.57 2.62 -10.76
C LEU A 32 -2.78 1.46 -11.35
N LEU A 33 -3.14 0.21 -11.05
CA LEU A 33 -2.49 -0.96 -11.65
C LEU A 33 -2.65 -0.95 -13.17
N VAL A 34 -3.87 -0.72 -13.67
CA VAL A 34 -4.16 -0.66 -15.10
C VAL A 34 -3.41 0.49 -15.79
N GLU A 35 -3.40 1.69 -15.19
CA GLU A 35 -2.70 2.86 -15.72
C GLU A 35 -1.18 2.67 -15.84
N ASN A 36 -0.62 1.76 -15.04
CA ASN A 36 0.79 1.39 -15.07
C ASN A 36 1.06 0.07 -15.80
N GLY A 37 0.05 -0.53 -16.46
CA GLY A 37 0.21 -1.76 -17.23
C GLY A 37 0.42 -3.02 -16.39
N VAL A 38 0.09 -2.97 -15.09
CA VAL A 38 0.15 -4.12 -14.18
C VAL A 38 -1.20 -4.85 -14.20
N PRO A 39 -1.24 -6.16 -14.50
CA PRO A 39 -2.47 -6.94 -14.41
C PRO A 39 -3.07 -6.86 -12.99
N ILE A 40 -4.38 -6.56 -12.90
CA ILE A 40 -5.05 -6.33 -11.61
C ILE A 40 -4.89 -7.52 -10.66
N GLU A 41 -5.13 -8.75 -11.15
CA GLU A 41 -5.10 -9.95 -10.31
C GLU A 41 -3.71 -10.18 -9.71
N SER A 42 -2.65 -10.12 -10.53
CA SER A 42 -1.27 -10.28 -10.08
C SER A 42 -0.83 -9.15 -9.16
N GLY A 43 -1.15 -7.90 -9.51
CA GLY A 43 -0.76 -6.73 -8.71
C GLY A 43 -1.44 -6.70 -7.35
N LEU A 44 -2.73 -7.02 -7.26
CA LEU A 44 -3.44 -7.12 -5.98
C LEU A 44 -2.95 -8.30 -5.15
N ALA A 45 -2.74 -9.47 -5.77
CA ALA A 45 -2.23 -10.64 -5.06
C ALA A 45 -0.86 -10.36 -4.44
N GLU A 46 0.08 -9.78 -5.20
CA GLU A 46 1.40 -9.39 -4.68
C GLU A 46 1.27 -8.33 -3.58
N LEU A 47 0.45 -7.30 -3.81
CA LEU A 47 0.24 -6.22 -2.84
C LEU A 47 -0.33 -6.75 -1.51
N HIS A 48 -1.26 -7.71 -1.54
CA HIS A 48 -1.82 -8.33 -0.33
C HIS A 48 -0.88 -9.33 0.34
N GLN A 49 -0.07 -10.05 -0.45
CA GLN A 49 0.87 -11.03 0.07
C GLN A 49 2.10 -10.37 0.71
N VAL A 50 2.65 -9.35 0.06
CA VAL A 50 3.88 -8.66 0.49
C VAL A 50 3.56 -7.45 1.36
N GLY A 51 2.35 -6.89 1.24
CA GLY A 51 1.94 -5.64 1.90
C GLY A 51 2.46 -4.38 1.20
N LYS A 52 3.22 -4.54 0.12
CA LYS A 52 3.83 -3.44 -0.64
C LYS A 52 4.05 -3.82 -2.10
N LEU A 53 3.78 -2.89 -3.01
CA LEU A 53 4.09 -3.01 -4.43
C LEU A 53 4.74 -1.71 -4.91
N LYS A 54 5.84 -1.81 -5.66
CA LYS A 54 6.51 -0.65 -6.27
C LYS A 54 6.42 -0.75 -7.79
N ILE A 55 6.02 0.33 -8.44
CA ILE A 55 5.85 0.41 -9.88
C ILE A 55 6.59 1.64 -10.39
N GLY A 56 7.60 1.44 -11.23
CA GLY A 56 8.34 2.52 -11.88
C GLY A 56 7.82 2.77 -13.28
N LYS A 57 7.48 4.02 -13.60
CA LYS A 57 7.05 4.44 -14.93
C LYS A 57 7.95 5.56 -15.44
N GLN A 58 8.63 5.30 -16.55
CA GLN A 58 9.41 6.32 -17.24
C GLN A 58 8.45 7.29 -17.95
N THR A 59 8.55 8.58 -17.65
CA THR A 59 7.83 9.65 -18.34
C THR A 59 8.82 10.60 -19.01
N THR A 60 8.30 11.54 -19.80
CA THR A 60 9.07 12.63 -20.41
C THR A 60 9.68 13.59 -19.38
N GLU A 61 9.08 13.66 -18.18
CA GLU A 61 9.55 14.51 -17.09
C GLU A 61 10.52 13.78 -16.13
N GLY A 62 10.68 12.46 -16.28
CA GLY A 62 11.57 11.65 -15.45
C GLY A 62 10.96 10.30 -15.04
N LEU A 63 11.62 9.60 -14.12
CA LEU A 63 11.10 8.37 -13.54
C LEU A 63 10.08 8.71 -12.44
N ILE A 64 8.85 8.25 -12.61
CA ILE A 64 7.81 8.30 -11.57
C ILE A 64 7.75 6.93 -10.89
N GLU A 65 8.01 6.90 -9.59
CA GLU A 65 7.83 5.70 -8.77
C GLU A 65 6.50 5.79 -8.02
N THR A 66 5.64 4.80 -8.24
CA THR A 66 4.39 4.60 -7.51
C THR A 66 4.60 3.48 -6.50
N ILE A 67 4.43 3.78 -5.22
CA ILE A 67 4.55 2.84 -4.11
C ILE A 67 3.17 2.65 -3.51
N LEU A 68 2.64 1.45 -3.60
CA LEU A 68 1.40 1.03 -2.99
C LEU A 68 1.72 0.23 -1.73
N LEU A 69 0.98 0.48 -0.66
CA LEU A 69 1.02 -0.31 0.57
C LEU A 69 -0.36 -0.86 0.84
N ALA A 70 -0.45 -2.11 1.25
CA ALA A 70 -1.67 -2.69 1.80
C ALA A 70 -1.40 -3.08 3.24
N LYS A 71 -2.00 -2.34 4.17
CA LYS A 71 -1.98 -2.68 5.57
C LYS A 71 -3.18 -3.60 5.83
N PRO A 72 -2.96 -4.85 6.29
CA PRO A 72 -4.07 -5.62 6.81
C PRO A 72 -4.72 -4.82 7.93
N PRO A 73 -6.03 -5.00 8.19
CA PRO A 73 -6.62 -4.39 9.36
C PRO A 73 -5.79 -4.86 10.54
N GLN A 74 -5.28 -3.92 11.31
CA GLN A 74 -4.71 -4.23 12.61
C GLN A 74 -5.84 -4.93 13.36
N GLU A 75 -5.76 -6.26 13.47
CA GLU A 75 -6.28 -6.91 14.67
C GLU A 75 -5.57 -6.16 15.77
N ALA A 76 -6.34 -5.35 16.51
CA ALA A 76 -5.82 -4.53 17.57
C ALA A 76 -4.82 -5.41 18.31
N GLU A 77 -3.53 -5.09 18.17
CA GLU A 77 -2.51 -5.65 19.04
C GLU A 77 -2.84 -5.03 20.39
N ASN A 78 -3.81 -5.66 21.07
CA ASN A 78 -4.00 -5.54 22.49
C ASN A 78 -2.84 -6.32 23.13
N SER A 79 -1.62 -5.87 22.82
CA SER A 79 -0.48 -5.96 23.69
C SER A 79 -0.70 -4.92 24.80
N ALA A 80 -1.84 -5.02 25.49
CA ALA A 80 -1.88 -4.63 26.88
C ALA A 80 -1.05 -5.70 27.56
N SER A 81 0.23 -5.38 27.70
CA SER A 81 1.22 -6.01 28.55
C SER A 81 0.52 -6.82 29.64
N ALA A 82 0.67 -8.13 29.60
CA ALA A 82 0.47 -8.93 30.79
C ALA A 82 1.44 -8.34 31.82
N ASP A 83 0.88 -7.59 32.77
CA ASP A 83 1.52 -7.20 33.99
C ASP A 83 1.20 -8.32 34.98
N PRO A 84 2.11 -9.30 35.21
CA PRO A 84 1.90 -10.27 36.27
C PRO A 84 2.37 -9.62 37.56
N THR A 85 1.59 -8.68 38.10
CA THR A 85 1.76 -8.28 39.49
C THR A 85 0.83 -9.11 40.37
N GLU A 86 1.33 -10.27 40.78
CA GLU A 86 1.11 -10.85 42.10
C GLU A 86 2.51 -11.15 42.66
N PRO A 87 2.77 -11.06 43.98
CA PRO A 87 1.84 -11.22 45.10
C PRO A 87 1.58 -9.96 45.96
#